data_AF-L0IFU3-F1
#
_entry.id   AF-L0IFU3-F1
#
_cell.length_a   1.000
_cell.length_b   1.000
_cell.length_c   1.000
_cell.angle_alpha   90.00
_cell.angle_beta   90.00
_cell.angle_gamma   90.00
#
_symmetry.space_group_name_H-M   'P 1'
#
loop_
_entity.id
_entity.type
_entity.pdbx_description
1 polymer ?
#
loop_
_entity_poly.entity_id
_entity_poly.type
_entity_poly.pdbx_seq_one_letter_code
_entity_poly.pdbx_strand_id
1 'polypeptide(L)'
;MLVYVHRHMHPSTLSARPVLDAVVGTASQRTLFEYVHDDALLSLSFVLNIALAGLTILAIVVLARGLTDPRARLITVSVLLISVVSISSYTGLTSGLTLSIVEMPPGHPAAGRTTAGEAGVLIMWGRYLTWTFSTPFILIALGLIAGSDWTKILTSVALTIAMCLTGLAAALTTSALFLRWWWYALSSTFFLVIVYILLVEWSAEADLTGTADIFDTLKLLTVVGWFGYPVLWALGVEGFVVLDVVVTSWGYSALDVITKYVVTMLIMLYLADEPSEIAGGPEWGRSTRAIVATDD
;
A
#
# COMPACT_ATOMS: atom_id res chain seq x y z
N MET A 1 31.80 62.42 -23.97
CA MET A 1 32.68 61.23 -23.84
C MET A 1 32.00 60.28 -22.87
N LEU A 2 31.32 59.26 -23.43
CA LEU A 2 30.68 58.14 -22.72
C LEU A 2 31.70 57.39 -21.85
N VAL A 3 31.29 56.81 -20.72
CA VAL A 3 31.24 55.35 -20.53
C VAL A 3 30.12 55.03 -19.52
N TYR A 4 29.05 54.40 -20.00
CA TYR A 4 27.99 53.78 -19.21
C TYR A 4 28.38 52.30 -19.05
N VAL A 5 28.75 51.85 -17.85
CA VAL A 5 29.12 50.45 -17.62
C VAL A 5 27.85 49.62 -17.46
N HIS A 6 27.46 48.95 -18.53
CA HIS A 6 26.34 48.01 -18.54
C HIS A 6 26.80 46.68 -17.92
N ARG A 7 26.46 46.46 -16.64
CA ARG A 7 26.68 45.18 -15.97
C ARG A 7 25.61 44.20 -16.43
N HIS A 8 25.96 43.28 -17.32
CA HIS A 8 25.09 42.16 -17.70
C HIS A 8 24.84 41.27 -16.48
N MET A 9 23.59 41.27 -15.98
CA MET A 9 23.11 40.20 -15.10
C MET A 9 22.82 38.98 -15.96
N HIS A 10 23.68 37.97 -15.87
CA HIS A 10 23.33 36.62 -16.31
C HIS A 10 22.14 36.14 -15.45
N PRO A 11 21.08 35.56 -16.04
CA PRO A 11 20.09 34.83 -15.26
C PRO A 11 20.80 33.62 -14.65
N SER A 12 20.90 33.59 -13.32
CA SER A 12 21.28 32.39 -12.58
C SER A 12 20.25 31.32 -12.90
N THR A 13 20.64 30.34 -13.69
CA THR A 13 19.95 29.06 -13.76
C THR A 13 20.08 28.41 -12.40
N LEU A 14 19.16 28.71 -11.49
CA LEU A 14 18.83 27.84 -10.36
C LEU A 14 18.38 26.52 -10.99
N SER A 15 19.33 25.63 -11.29
CA SER A 15 19.00 24.29 -11.73
C SER A 15 18.11 23.70 -10.63
N ALA A 16 16.98 23.12 -10.97
CA ALA A 16 16.08 22.49 -9.99
C ALA A 16 16.62 21.17 -9.43
N ARG A 17 17.79 20.71 -9.92
CA ARG A 17 18.49 19.49 -9.48
C ARG A 17 18.85 19.42 -7.99
N PRO A 18 19.42 20.48 -7.34
CA PRO A 18 19.92 20.39 -5.98
C PRO A 18 18.82 20.18 -4.94
N VAL A 19 17.55 20.51 -5.25
CA VAL A 19 16.45 20.31 -4.30
C VAL A 19 15.94 18.87 -4.32
N LEU A 20 15.97 18.20 -5.48
CA LEU A 20 15.64 16.76 -5.58
C LEU A 20 16.80 15.90 -5.08
N ASP A 21 18.04 16.26 -5.44
CA ASP A 21 19.26 15.58 -4.99
C ASP A 21 19.49 15.70 -3.47
N ALA A 22 18.83 16.66 -2.79
CA ALA A 22 18.93 16.85 -1.34
C ALA A 22 17.97 15.95 -0.52
N VAL A 23 16.98 15.32 -1.16
CA VAL A 23 15.98 14.47 -0.48
C VAL A 23 16.20 12.99 -0.76
N VAL A 24 16.75 12.66 -1.93
CA VAL A 24 17.01 11.30 -2.41
C VAL A 24 18.49 11.20 -2.79
N GLY A 25 19.19 10.18 -2.28
CA GLY A 25 20.62 9.97 -2.52
C GLY A 25 21.00 9.98 -3.99
N THR A 26 22.27 10.24 -4.27
CA THR A 26 22.82 10.41 -5.63
C THR A 26 22.92 9.10 -6.42
N ALA A 27 22.55 7.97 -5.81
CA ALA A 27 22.74 6.66 -6.39
C ALA A 27 21.89 6.52 -7.64
N SER A 28 22.56 6.12 -8.72
CA SER A 28 21.83 5.85 -9.96
C SER A 28 20.86 4.69 -9.76
N GLN A 29 19.75 4.69 -10.50
CA GLN A 29 18.81 3.56 -10.52
C GLN A 29 19.52 2.22 -10.77
N ARG A 30 20.54 2.22 -11.65
CA ARG A 30 21.37 1.05 -11.94
C ARG A 30 22.14 0.58 -10.71
N THR A 31 22.72 1.50 -9.95
CA THR A 31 23.44 1.18 -8.69
C THR A 31 22.52 0.55 -7.66
N LEU A 32 21.28 1.05 -7.53
CA LEU A 32 20.29 0.48 -6.62
C LEU A 32 19.79 -0.89 -7.10
N PHE A 33 19.60 -1.06 -8.41
CA PHE A 33 19.30 -2.35 -9.01
C PHE A 33 20.41 -3.38 -8.72
N GLU A 34 21.68 -3.02 -8.96
CA GLU A 34 22.84 -3.88 -8.70
C GLU A 34 22.93 -4.21 -7.19
N TYR A 35 22.82 -3.21 -6.31
CA TYR A 35 22.83 -3.41 -4.85
C TYR A 35 21.79 -4.44 -4.37
N VAL A 36 20.56 -4.38 -4.92
CA VAL A 36 19.51 -5.35 -4.58
C VAL A 36 19.82 -6.74 -5.12
N HIS A 37 20.36 -6.87 -6.33
CA HIS A 37 20.61 -8.17 -6.96
C HIS A 37 21.89 -8.85 -6.47
N ASP A 38 22.85 -8.08 -5.94
CA ASP A 38 24.04 -8.58 -5.28
C ASP A 38 23.72 -9.21 -3.91
N ASP A 39 22.60 -8.82 -3.28
CA ASP A 39 22.05 -9.47 -2.08
C ASP A 39 20.90 -10.41 -2.44
N ALA A 40 21.20 -11.71 -2.50
CA ALA A 40 20.22 -12.73 -2.86
C ALA A 40 18.99 -12.75 -1.94
N LEU A 41 19.14 -12.50 -0.63
CA LEU A 41 18.02 -12.52 0.30
C LEU A 41 17.12 -11.30 0.12
N LEU A 42 17.70 -10.12 -0.10
CA LEU A 42 16.94 -8.92 -0.39
C LEU A 42 16.20 -9.06 -1.73
N SER A 43 16.88 -9.51 -2.79
CA SER A 43 16.27 -9.74 -4.10
C SER A 43 15.09 -10.73 -4.02
N LEU A 44 15.26 -11.86 -3.33
CA LEU A 44 14.21 -12.86 -3.16
C LEU A 44 12.97 -12.31 -2.46
N SER A 45 13.13 -11.39 -1.50
CA SER A 45 12.01 -10.74 -0.82
C SER A 45 11.09 -9.97 -1.78
N PHE A 46 11.62 -9.51 -2.93
CA PHE A 46 10.85 -8.81 -3.97
C PHE A 46 10.32 -9.77 -5.03
N VAL A 47 11.20 -10.61 -5.59
CA VAL A 47 10.85 -11.51 -6.70
C VAL A 47 9.78 -12.54 -6.29
N LEU A 48 9.81 -13.01 -5.04
CA LEU A 48 8.76 -13.89 -4.51
C LEU A 48 7.38 -13.23 -4.63
N ASN A 49 7.27 -11.95 -4.28
CA ASN A 49 5.99 -11.23 -4.35
C ASN A 49 5.54 -11.00 -5.79
N ILE A 50 6.46 -10.74 -6.73
CA ILE A 50 6.14 -10.67 -8.16
C ILE A 50 5.54 -12.00 -8.64
N ALA A 51 6.20 -13.11 -8.32
CA ALA A 51 5.76 -14.44 -8.71
C ALA A 51 4.38 -14.79 -8.11
N LEU A 52 4.21 -14.58 -6.80
CA LEU A 52 2.95 -14.87 -6.11
C LEU A 52 1.81 -13.97 -6.59
N ALA A 53 2.06 -12.68 -6.86
CA ALA A 53 1.05 -11.80 -7.45
C ALA A 53 0.63 -12.29 -8.84
N GLY A 54 1.58 -12.69 -9.70
CA GLY A 54 1.29 -13.26 -11.01
C GLY A 54 0.45 -14.56 -10.93
N LEU A 55 0.83 -15.48 -10.04
CA LEU A 55 0.06 -16.70 -9.79
C LEU A 55 -1.34 -16.42 -9.25
N THR A 56 -1.47 -15.44 -8.35
CA THR A 56 -2.77 -15.04 -7.78
C THR A 56 -3.69 -14.45 -8.86
N ILE A 57 -3.15 -13.61 -9.77
CA ILE A 57 -3.90 -13.09 -10.92
C ILE A 57 -4.46 -14.25 -11.78
N LEU A 58 -3.61 -15.23 -12.11
CA LEU A 58 -4.04 -16.38 -12.90
C LEU A 58 -5.12 -17.20 -12.17
N ALA A 59 -4.94 -17.43 -10.86
CA ALA A 59 -5.91 -18.15 -10.03
C ALA A 59 -7.27 -17.44 -9.99
N ILE A 60 -7.29 -16.12 -9.77
CA ILE A 60 -8.53 -15.32 -9.81
C ILE A 60 -9.21 -15.45 -11.16
N VAL A 61 -8.48 -15.28 -12.28
CA VAL A 61 -9.06 -15.37 -13.62
C VAL A 61 -9.67 -16.74 -13.90
N VAL A 62 -9.13 -17.82 -13.33
CA VAL A 62 -9.70 -19.16 -13.43
C VAL A 62 -10.95 -19.31 -12.56
N LEU A 63 -10.88 -18.92 -11.28
CA LEU A 63 -11.98 -19.05 -10.33
C LEU A 63 -13.18 -18.15 -10.68
N ALA A 64 -12.92 -16.99 -11.27
CA ALA A 64 -13.95 -16.02 -11.62
C ALA A 64 -14.81 -16.38 -12.85
N ARG A 65 -14.42 -17.40 -13.65
CA ARG A 65 -15.07 -17.70 -14.95
C ARG A 65 -16.55 -18.03 -14.83
N GLY A 66 -16.97 -18.61 -13.71
CA GLY A 66 -18.35 -19.01 -13.45
C GLY A 66 -19.22 -17.93 -12.82
N LEU A 67 -18.63 -16.83 -12.32
CA LEU A 67 -19.37 -15.83 -11.57
C LEU A 67 -20.30 -15.04 -12.49
N THR A 68 -21.55 -14.88 -12.08
CA THR A 68 -22.60 -14.22 -12.84
C THR A 68 -23.12 -12.95 -12.16
N ASP A 69 -23.11 -12.91 -10.83
CA ASP A 69 -23.61 -11.81 -10.02
C ASP A 69 -22.70 -10.57 -10.12
N PRO A 70 -23.27 -9.37 -10.36
CA PRO A 70 -22.49 -8.14 -10.47
C PRO A 70 -21.69 -7.78 -9.22
N ARG A 71 -22.20 -8.07 -8.01
CA ARG A 71 -21.50 -7.77 -6.75
C ARG A 71 -20.33 -8.71 -6.56
N ALA A 72 -20.53 -10.01 -6.78
CA ALA A 72 -19.46 -11.01 -6.74
C ALA A 72 -18.33 -10.66 -7.72
N ARG A 73 -18.68 -10.22 -8.94
CA ARG A 73 -17.73 -9.72 -9.93
C ARG A 73 -17.02 -8.44 -9.49
N LEU A 74 -17.70 -7.51 -8.85
CA LEU A 74 -17.06 -6.28 -8.34
C LEU A 74 -16.06 -6.57 -7.22
N ILE A 75 -16.40 -7.46 -6.28
CA ILE A 75 -15.48 -7.92 -5.24
C ILE A 75 -14.27 -8.60 -5.89
N THR A 76 -14.51 -9.47 -6.88
CA THR A 76 -13.46 -10.15 -7.65
C THR A 76 -12.52 -9.17 -8.34
N VAL A 77 -13.04 -8.14 -9.04
CA VAL A 77 -12.22 -7.12 -9.68
C VAL A 77 -11.42 -6.33 -8.65
N SER A 78 -12.01 -6.01 -7.50
CA SER A 78 -11.31 -5.33 -6.41
C SER A 78 -10.11 -6.16 -5.94
N VAL A 79 -10.30 -7.44 -5.63
CA VAL A 79 -9.18 -8.29 -5.16
C VAL A 79 -8.16 -8.62 -6.26
N LEU A 80 -8.57 -8.64 -7.54
CA LEU A 80 -7.66 -8.73 -8.67
C LEU A 80 -6.71 -7.53 -8.74
N LEU A 81 -7.24 -6.31 -8.55
CA LEU A 81 -6.44 -5.09 -8.61
C LEU A 81 -5.37 -5.03 -7.51
N ILE A 82 -5.58 -5.69 -6.37
CA ILE A 82 -4.54 -5.85 -5.33
C ILE A 82 -3.28 -6.50 -5.93
N SER A 83 -3.44 -7.60 -6.68
CA SER A 83 -2.32 -8.34 -7.26
C SER A 83 -1.71 -7.61 -8.46
N VAL A 84 -2.52 -6.90 -9.25
CA VAL A 84 -2.03 -6.03 -10.35
C VAL A 84 -1.17 -4.89 -9.82
N VAL A 85 -1.59 -4.25 -8.73
CA VAL A 85 -0.79 -3.23 -8.03
C VAL A 85 0.49 -3.86 -7.49
N SER A 86 0.39 -5.03 -6.84
CA SER A 86 1.53 -5.70 -6.23
C SER A 86 2.62 -6.03 -7.25
N ILE A 87 2.28 -6.70 -8.36
CA ILE A 87 3.26 -7.07 -9.37
C ILE A 87 3.94 -5.83 -9.98
N SER A 88 3.17 -4.75 -10.22
CA SER A 88 3.68 -3.50 -10.76
C SER A 88 4.66 -2.81 -9.79
N SER A 89 4.28 -2.71 -8.52
CA SER A 89 5.06 -2.00 -7.51
C SER A 89 6.31 -2.78 -7.08
N TYR A 90 6.22 -4.10 -6.91
CA TYR A 90 7.39 -4.94 -6.64
C TYR A 90 8.37 -4.98 -7.82
N THR A 91 7.89 -4.85 -9.06
CA THR A 91 8.76 -4.61 -10.22
C THR A 91 9.47 -3.25 -10.12
N GLY A 92 8.78 -2.23 -9.62
CA GLY A 92 9.39 -0.92 -9.28
C GLY A 92 10.47 -1.00 -8.19
N LEU A 93 10.33 -1.89 -7.20
CA LEU A 93 11.37 -2.15 -6.19
C LEU A 93 12.55 -2.90 -6.81
N THR A 94 12.26 -3.99 -7.52
CA THR A 94 13.28 -4.86 -8.13
C THR A 94 14.13 -4.10 -9.14
N SER A 95 13.53 -3.22 -9.95
CA SER A 95 14.23 -2.38 -10.93
C SER A 95 15.06 -1.23 -10.32
N GLY A 96 15.01 -1.02 -9.00
CA GLY A 96 15.62 0.13 -8.33
C GLY A 96 14.89 1.45 -8.56
N LEU A 97 13.77 1.48 -9.30
CA LEU A 97 13.04 2.71 -9.64
C LEU A 97 12.48 3.42 -8.40
N THR A 98 11.97 2.64 -7.45
CA THR A 98 11.26 3.13 -6.28
C THR A 98 12.03 2.89 -4.98
N LEU A 99 13.37 2.95 -5.12
CA LEU A 99 14.33 2.85 -4.03
C LEU A 99 15.07 4.18 -3.90
N SER A 100 15.51 4.50 -2.70
CA SER A 100 16.36 5.66 -2.44
C SER A 100 17.29 5.40 -1.28
N ILE A 101 18.49 5.95 -1.33
CA ILE A 101 19.35 6.03 -0.14
C ILE A 101 19.00 7.35 0.54
N VAL A 102 18.63 7.29 1.81
CA VAL A 102 18.13 8.43 2.57
C VAL A 102 19.02 8.64 3.79
N GLU A 103 19.61 9.83 3.89
CA GLU A 103 20.39 10.23 5.06
C GLU A 103 19.45 10.54 6.24
N MET A 104 19.68 9.85 7.35
CA MET A 104 18.81 9.97 8.52
C MET A 104 19.17 11.19 9.37
N PRO A 105 18.16 11.91 9.92
CA PRO A 105 18.40 13.13 10.68
C PRO A 105 19.22 12.87 11.95
N PRO A 106 19.87 13.92 12.51
CA PRO A 106 20.56 13.82 13.79
C PRO A 106 19.68 13.20 14.88
N GLY A 107 20.26 12.28 15.65
CA GLY A 107 19.58 11.53 16.72
C GLY A 107 18.90 10.23 16.27
N HIS A 108 18.72 10.00 14.96
CA HIS A 108 18.23 8.72 14.47
C HIS A 108 19.32 7.62 14.65
N PRO A 109 18.99 6.37 15.04
CA PRO A 109 19.99 5.30 15.25
C PRO A 109 20.77 4.87 14.00
N ALA A 110 20.31 5.29 12.82
CA ALA A 110 20.99 5.10 11.53
C ALA A 110 21.64 6.38 10.96
N ALA A 111 21.69 7.48 11.71
CA ALA A 111 22.41 8.68 11.29
C ALA A 111 23.90 8.37 11.03
N GLY A 112 24.44 8.87 9.91
CA GLY A 112 25.84 8.66 9.51
C GLY A 112 26.17 7.26 8.97
N ARG A 113 25.20 6.37 8.77
CA ARG A 113 25.42 5.08 8.07
C ARG A 113 25.70 5.31 6.58
N THR A 114 26.29 4.31 5.94
CA THR A 114 26.56 4.29 4.49
C THR A 114 25.97 3.02 3.89
N THR A 115 25.32 3.17 2.74
CA THR A 115 24.74 2.07 1.96
C THR A 115 25.13 2.25 0.49
N ALA A 116 25.54 1.18 -0.20
CA ALA A 116 25.95 1.22 -1.61
C ALA A 116 26.96 2.34 -1.96
N GLY A 117 27.84 2.71 -1.02
CA GLY A 117 28.83 3.78 -1.21
C GLY A 117 28.31 5.21 -0.95
N GLU A 118 27.07 5.39 -0.52
CA GLU A 118 26.46 6.70 -0.24
C GLU A 118 26.02 6.85 1.22
N ALA A 119 26.02 8.08 1.72
CA ALA A 119 25.54 8.40 3.05
C ALA A 119 24.03 8.17 3.15
N GLY A 120 23.63 7.33 4.10
CA GLY A 120 22.24 6.99 4.37
C GLY A 120 21.97 5.49 4.37
N VAL A 121 20.67 5.19 4.44
CA VAL A 121 20.12 3.83 4.45
C VAL A 121 19.20 3.61 3.27
N LEU A 122 19.09 2.37 2.80
CA LEU A 122 18.13 2.01 1.76
C LEU A 122 16.70 2.14 2.29
N ILE A 123 15.93 3.04 1.67
CA ILE A 123 14.49 3.17 1.87
C ILE A 123 13.77 2.64 0.64
N MET A 124 12.99 1.59 0.86
CA MET A 124 12.17 0.92 -0.16
C MET A 124 10.81 1.63 -0.30
N TRP A 125 10.83 2.93 -0.60
CA TRP A 125 9.64 3.76 -0.52
C TRP A 125 8.53 3.36 -1.51
N GLY A 126 8.86 2.60 -2.56
CA GLY A 126 7.88 1.96 -3.44
C GLY A 126 6.87 1.07 -2.73
N ARG A 127 7.21 0.53 -1.55
CA ARG A 127 6.26 -0.23 -0.71
C ARG A 127 5.04 0.61 -0.32
N TYR A 128 5.22 1.90 -0.05
CA TYR A 128 4.12 2.80 0.26
C TYR A 128 3.24 3.08 -0.95
N LEU A 129 3.78 3.07 -2.18
CA LEU A 129 2.96 3.09 -3.39
C LEU A 129 2.12 1.81 -3.47
N THR A 130 2.74 0.64 -3.24
CA THR A 130 2.02 -0.64 -3.18
C THR A 130 0.83 -0.53 -2.24
N TRP A 131 1.05 -0.07 -1.00
CA TRP A 131 0.02 0.01 0.01
C TRP A 131 -1.05 1.04 -0.34
N THR A 132 -0.65 2.25 -0.74
CA THR A 132 -1.58 3.34 -1.12
C THR A 132 -2.59 2.90 -2.17
N PHE A 133 -2.18 2.08 -3.14
CA PHE A 133 -3.08 1.60 -4.19
C PHE A 133 -3.77 0.27 -3.86
N SER A 134 -3.14 -0.64 -3.09
CA SER A 134 -3.72 -1.95 -2.80
C SER A 134 -4.66 -1.98 -1.60
N THR A 135 -4.40 -1.22 -0.53
CA THR A 135 -5.25 -1.21 0.66
C THR A 135 -6.65 -0.65 0.41
N PRO A 136 -6.87 0.35 -0.47
CA PRO A 136 -8.22 0.73 -0.88
C PRO A 136 -9.03 -0.43 -1.45
N PHE A 137 -8.42 -1.26 -2.31
CA PHE A 137 -9.12 -2.39 -2.92
C PHE A 137 -9.42 -3.51 -1.91
N ILE A 138 -8.54 -3.71 -0.91
CA ILE A 138 -8.82 -4.61 0.23
C ILE A 138 -10.06 -4.10 0.97
N LEU A 139 -10.12 -2.82 1.33
CA LEU A 139 -11.23 -2.24 2.09
C LEU A 139 -12.53 -2.22 1.30
N ILE A 140 -12.48 -1.97 -0.01
CA ILE A 140 -13.65 -2.10 -0.89
C ILE A 140 -14.16 -3.55 -0.85
N ALA A 141 -13.30 -4.55 -1.05
CA ALA A 141 -13.72 -5.95 -1.02
C ALA A 141 -14.32 -6.35 0.35
N LEU A 142 -13.67 -5.98 1.45
CA LEU A 142 -14.14 -6.29 2.80
C LEU A 142 -15.46 -5.60 3.14
N GLY A 143 -15.60 -4.31 2.84
CA GLY A 143 -16.84 -3.57 3.09
C GLY A 143 -17.99 -4.10 2.25
N LEU A 144 -17.72 -4.50 1.01
CA LEU A 144 -18.71 -5.17 0.16
C LEU A 144 -19.10 -6.55 0.70
N ILE A 145 -18.19 -7.31 1.29
CA ILE A 145 -18.51 -8.59 1.95
C ILE A 145 -19.33 -8.36 3.23
N ALA A 146 -18.98 -7.36 4.03
CA ALA A 146 -19.71 -6.99 5.24
C ALA A 146 -21.13 -6.44 4.96
N GLY A 147 -21.41 -6.04 3.72
CA GLY A 147 -22.67 -5.38 3.39
C GLY A 147 -22.74 -3.91 3.80
N SER A 148 -21.59 -3.28 3.96
CA SER A 148 -21.46 -1.85 4.28
C SER A 148 -21.98 -0.96 3.15
N ASP A 149 -22.46 0.22 3.51
CA ASP A 149 -22.74 1.29 2.55
C ASP A 149 -21.47 1.93 1.97
N TRP A 150 -21.63 2.63 0.84
CA TRP A 150 -20.53 3.32 0.16
C TRP A 150 -19.95 4.48 0.95
N THR A 151 -20.69 5.09 1.88
CA THR A 151 -20.16 6.18 2.72
C THR A 151 -19.03 5.64 3.58
N LYS A 152 -19.27 4.57 4.35
CA LYS A 152 -18.26 3.94 5.19
C LYS A 152 -17.10 3.35 4.38
N ILE A 153 -17.40 2.71 3.25
CA ILE A 153 -16.37 2.19 2.33
C ILE A 153 -15.47 3.33 1.87
N LEU A 154 -16.03 4.42 1.34
CA LEU A 154 -15.23 5.55 0.84
C LEU A 154 -14.50 6.30 1.96
N THR A 155 -15.09 6.39 3.16
CA THR A 155 -14.40 6.91 4.35
C THR A 155 -13.17 6.06 4.67
N SER A 156 -13.32 4.73 4.73
CA SER A 156 -12.19 3.81 4.99
C SER A 156 -11.11 3.90 3.91
N VAL A 157 -11.50 4.05 2.64
CA VAL A 157 -10.59 4.24 1.50
C VAL A 157 -9.81 5.55 1.62
N ALA A 158 -10.50 6.66 1.91
CA ALA A 158 -9.83 7.96 2.06
C ALA A 158 -8.84 7.94 3.24
N LEU A 159 -9.24 7.33 4.36
CA LEU A 159 -8.38 7.19 5.54
C LEU A 159 -7.18 6.27 5.28
N THR A 160 -7.33 5.19 4.52
CA THR A 160 -6.19 4.29 4.22
C THR A 160 -5.19 4.95 3.26
N ILE A 161 -5.66 5.77 2.31
CA ILE A 161 -4.78 6.58 1.47
C ILE A 161 -4.03 7.59 2.34
N ALA A 162 -4.73 8.31 3.22
CA ALA A 162 -4.09 9.26 4.15
C ALA A 162 -3.06 8.58 5.06
N MET A 163 -3.39 7.40 5.60
CA MET A 163 -2.48 6.56 6.38
C MET A 163 -1.21 6.20 5.60
N CYS A 164 -1.34 5.69 4.37
CA CYS A 164 -0.18 5.27 3.58
C CYS A 164 0.69 6.46 3.15
N LEU A 165 0.09 7.58 2.75
CA LEU A 165 0.82 8.79 2.35
C LEU A 165 1.54 9.44 3.53
N THR A 166 0.94 9.45 4.72
CA THR A 166 1.62 9.93 5.94
C THR A 166 2.72 8.97 6.40
N GLY A 167 2.57 7.66 6.20
CA GLY A 167 3.67 6.70 6.38
C GLY A 167 4.84 6.96 5.42
N LEU A 168 4.56 7.23 4.14
CA LEU A 168 5.57 7.62 3.16
C LEU A 168 6.27 8.91 3.57
N ALA A 169 5.51 9.91 4.05
CA ALA A 169 6.08 11.14 4.58
C ALA A 169 6.99 10.88 5.78
N ALA A 170 6.63 9.95 6.68
CA ALA A 170 7.49 9.54 7.79
C ALA A 170 8.81 8.93 7.28
N ALA A 171 8.75 8.05 6.28
CA ALA A 171 9.91 7.37 5.71
C ALA A 171 10.88 8.35 5.02
N LEU A 172 10.35 9.34 4.29
CA LEU A 172 11.14 10.29 3.49
C LEU A 172 11.50 11.59 4.23
N THR A 173 10.99 11.83 5.43
CA THR A 173 11.35 13.03 6.20
C THR A 173 12.78 12.92 6.74
N THR A 174 13.66 13.80 6.26
CA THR A 174 15.07 13.89 6.68
C THR A 174 15.39 15.16 7.48
N SER A 175 14.45 16.11 7.55
CA SER A 175 14.69 17.42 8.16
C SER A 175 14.80 17.37 9.69
N ALA A 176 14.04 16.50 10.36
CA ALA A 176 14.08 16.35 11.81
C ALA A 176 13.53 14.98 12.26
N LEU A 177 14.17 14.37 13.26
CA LEU A 177 13.73 13.11 13.85
C LEU A 177 12.31 13.19 14.42
N PHE A 178 11.99 14.28 15.12
CA PHE A 178 10.65 14.48 15.69
C PHE A 178 9.56 14.46 14.61
N LEU A 179 9.79 15.04 13.44
CA LEU A 179 8.81 15.07 12.36
C LEU A 179 8.55 13.69 11.76
N ARG A 180 9.57 12.81 11.70
CA ARG A 180 9.37 11.40 11.28
C ARG A 180 8.37 10.69 12.19
N TRP A 181 8.57 10.82 13.50
CA TRP A 181 7.67 10.21 14.50
C TRP A 181 6.30 10.89 14.57
N TRP A 182 6.21 12.19 14.29
CA TRP A 182 4.93 12.87 14.14
C TRP A 182 4.11 12.31 12.97
N TRP A 183 4.72 12.16 11.79
CA TRP A 183 4.06 11.54 10.64
C TRP A 183 3.64 10.10 10.92
N TYR A 184 4.48 9.33 11.60
CA TYR A 184 4.15 7.98 12.05
C TYR A 184 2.94 7.96 13.00
N ALA A 185 2.89 8.87 13.98
CA ALA A 185 1.76 8.98 14.92
C ALA A 185 0.46 9.40 14.23
N LEU A 186 0.54 10.33 13.26
CA LEU A 186 -0.60 10.74 12.46
C LEU A 186 -1.11 9.59 11.58
N SER A 187 -0.21 8.87 10.91
CA SER A 187 -0.53 7.66 10.14
C SER A 187 -1.21 6.60 11.02
N SER A 188 -0.67 6.37 12.22
CA SER A 188 -1.23 5.45 13.21
C SER A 188 -2.65 5.85 13.65
N THR A 189 -2.94 7.16 13.73
CA THR A 189 -4.29 7.63 14.08
C THR A 189 -5.30 7.26 12.99
N PHE A 190 -4.96 7.48 11.72
CA PHE A 190 -5.81 7.04 10.60
C PHE A 190 -6.00 5.52 10.59
N PHE A 191 -4.93 4.76 10.86
CA PHE A 191 -5.00 3.31 10.98
C PHE A 191 -5.97 2.85 12.07
N LEU A 192 -5.93 3.45 13.26
CA LEU A 192 -6.83 3.09 14.36
C LEU A 192 -8.30 3.35 14.05
N VAL A 193 -8.61 4.39 13.26
CA VAL A 193 -9.98 4.62 12.78
C VAL A 193 -10.44 3.51 11.83
N ILE A 194 -9.57 3.05 10.93
CA ILE A 194 -9.87 1.91 10.04
C ILE A 194 -10.08 0.63 10.86
N VAL A 195 -9.24 0.39 11.87
CA VAL A 195 -9.39 -0.75 12.79
C VAL A 195 -10.75 -0.70 13.51
N TYR A 196 -11.20 0.48 13.95
CA TYR A 196 -12.53 0.64 14.53
C TYR A 196 -13.65 0.26 13.54
N ILE A 197 -13.57 0.75 12.30
CA ILE A 197 -14.56 0.41 11.25
C ILE A 197 -14.61 -1.11 11.05
N LEU A 198 -13.47 -1.79 10.96
CA LEU A 198 -13.40 -3.25 10.76
C LEU A 198 -13.93 -4.03 11.97
N LEU A 199 -13.49 -3.69 13.18
CA LEU A 199 -13.78 -4.44 14.39
C LEU A 199 -15.17 -4.19 14.96
N VAL A 200 -15.77 -3.02 14.69
CA VAL A 200 -17.04 -2.61 15.29
C VAL A 200 -18.12 -2.49 14.22
N GLU A 201 -17.96 -1.59 13.25
CA GLU A 201 -19.03 -1.26 12.32
C GLU A 201 -19.30 -2.39 11.33
N TRP A 202 -18.29 -2.81 10.58
CA TRP A 202 -18.44 -3.85 9.56
C TRP A 202 -18.65 -5.23 10.16
N SER A 203 -18.18 -5.47 11.39
CA SER A 203 -18.51 -6.71 12.11
C SER A 203 -20.01 -6.79 12.39
N ALA A 204 -20.62 -5.71 12.89
CA ALA A 204 -22.07 -5.66 13.12
C ALA A 204 -22.89 -5.74 11.82
N GLU A 205 -22.39 -5.18 10.72
CA GLU A 205 -23.05 -5.27 9.41
C GLU A 205 -22.96 -6.68 8.81
N ALA A 206 -21.83 -7.37 8.99
CA ALA A 206 -21.66 -8.75 8.55
C ALA A 206 -22.62 -9.70 9.29
N ASP A 207 -22.87 -9.48 10.59
CA ASP A 207 -23.87 -10.21 11.35
C ASP A 207 -25.28 -10.04 10.76
N LEU A 208 -25.64 -8.81 10.38
CA LEU A 208 -26.96 -8.51 9.82
C LEU A 208 -27.15 -9.05 8.40
N THR A 209 -26.06 -9.17 7.63
CA THR A 209 -26.09 -9.61 6.23
C THR A 209 -25.79 -11.10 6.05
N GLY A 210 -25.50 -11.81 7.14
CA GLY A 210 -25.24 -13.26 7.11
C GLY A 210 -23.82 -13.63 6.66
N THR A 211 -22.90 -12.66 6.57
CA THR A 211 -21.51 -12.89 6.13
C THR A 211 -20.50 -12.94 7.28
N ALA A 212 -20.98 -12.99 8.53
CA ALA A 212 -20.15 -12.96 9.74
C ALA A 212 -19.00 -13.97 9.73
N ASP A 213 -19.24 -15.24 9.39
CA ASP A 213 -18.23 -16.30 9.46
C ASP A 213 -17.00 -16.01 8.57
N ILE A 214 -17.25 -15.64 7.31
CA ILE A 214 -16.17 -15.29 6.39
C ILE A 214 -15.56 -13.94 6.78
N PHE A 215 -16.39 -12.96 7.15
CA PHE A 215 -15.92 -11.63 7.49
C PHE A 215 -15.00 -11.66 8.72
N ASP A 216 -15.31 -12.44 9.75
CA ASP A 216 -14.49 -12.58 10.95
C ASP A 216 -13.12 -13.15 10.66
N THR A 217 -13.05 -14.16 9.79
CA THR A 217 -11.78 -14.74 9.33
C THR A 217 -10.95 -13.69 8.60
N LEU A 218 -11.54 -12.99 7.64
CA LEU A 218 -10.85 -11.98 6.83
C LEU A 218 -10.44 -10.76 7.67
N LYS A 219 -11.32 -10.30 8.57
CA LYS A 219 -11.09 -9.23 9.54
C LYS A 219 -9.90 -9.55 10.43
N LEU A 220 -9.85 -10.76 11.00
CA LEU A 220 -8.76 -11.16 11.89
C LEU A 220 -7.42 -11.14 11.15
N LEU A 221 -7.36 -11.77 9.97
CA LEU A 221 -6.14 -11.79 9.14
C LEU A 221 -5.69 -10.38 8.75
N THR A 222 -6.64 -9.52 8.34
CA THR A 222 -6.36 -8.15 7.96
C THR A 222 -5.89 -7.32 9.14
N VAL A 223 -6.62 -7.30 10.26
CA VAL A 223 -6.26 -6.45 11.42
C VAL A 223 -4.94 -6.89 12.03
N VAL A 224 -4.76 -8.19 12.31
CA VAL A 224 -3.51 -8.71 12.90
C VAL A 224 -2.33 -8.48 11.94
N GLY A 225 -2.50 -8.77 10.65
CA GLY A 225 -1.47 -8.51 9.65
C GLY A 225 -1.15 -7.03 9.51
N TRP A 226 -2.16 -6.15 9.54
CA TRP A 226 -1.97 -4.71 9.38
C TRP A 226 -1.25 -4.07 10.56
N PHE A 227 -1.45 -4.55 11.79
CA PHE A 227 -0.65 -4.12 12.95
C PHE A 227 0.84 -4.47 12.81
N GLY A 228 1.18 -5.50 12.02
CA GLY A 228 2.56 -5.85 11.74
C GLY A 228 3.34 -4.75 11.01
N TYR A 229 2.70 -3.99 10.12
CA TYR A 229 3.37 -2.95 9.33
C TYR A 229 3.95 -1.80 10.18
N PRO A 230 3.17 -1.11 11.04
CA PRO A 230 3.72 -0.05 11.89
C PRO A 230 4.73 -0.60 12.90
N VAL A 231 4.56 -1.85 13.38
CA VAL A 231 5.56 -2.50 14.24
C VAL A 231 6.88 -2.71 13.50
N LEU A 232 6.85 -3.25 12.28
CA LEU A 232 8.05 -3.41 11.45
C LEU A 232 8.67 -2.07 11.09
N TRP A 233 7.88 -1.04 10.84
CA TRP A 233 8.38 0.32 10.62
C TRP A 233 9.16 0.82 11.82
N ALA A 234 8.56 0.72 13.02
CA ALA A 234 9.15 1.19 14.25
C ALA A 234 10.41 0.41 14.61
N LEU A 235 10.43 -0.91 14.41
CA LEU A 235 11.59 -1.75 14.73
C LEU A 235 12.66 -1.76 13.63
N GLY A 236 12.28 -1.50 12.38
CA GLY A 236 13.14 -1.58 11.21
C GLY A 236 14.04 -0.36 11.02
N VAL A 237 14.67 -0.34 9.85
CA VAL A 237 15.63 0.70 9.43
C VAL A 237 15.04 2.12 9.43
N GLU A 238 13.72 2.23 9.36
CA GLU A 238 12.98 3.50 9.28
C GLU A 238 12.77 4.17 10.65
N GLY A 239 12.84 3.38 11.73
CA GLY A 239 12.62 3.80 13.11
C GLY A 239 13.81 3.50 14.02
N PHE A 240 13.67 2.53 14.93
CA PHE A 240 14.67 2.23 15.97
C PHE A 240 15.85 1.39 15.48
N VAL A 241 15.78 0.80 14.28
CA VAL A 241 16.87 0.03 13.66
C VAL A 241 17.28 -1.19 14.50
N VAL A 242 16.30 -1.83 15.12
CA VAL A 242 16.43 -3.13 15.79
C VAL A 242 16.53 -4.26 14.76
N LEU A 243 15.86 -4.10 13.61
CA LEU A 243 15.92 -5.01 12.47
C LEU A 243 16.74 -4.37 11.34
N ASP A 244 17.56 -5.17 10.67
CA ASP A 244 18.27 -4.73 9.46
C ASP A 244 17.32 -4.60 8.25
N VAL A 245 17.86 -4.09 7.13
CA VAL A 245 17.09 -3.84 5.90
C VAL A 245 16.51 -5.13 5.31
N VAL A 246 17.26 -6.24 5.35
CA VAL A 246 16.84 -7.52 4.75
C VAL A 246 15.71 -8.13 5.57
N VAL A 247 15.85 -8.15 6.90
CA VAL A 247 14.81 -8.63 7.83
C VAL A 247 13.57 -7.75 7.74
N THR A 248 13.74 -6.43 7.70
CA THR A 248 12.62 -5.49 7.52
C THR A 248 11.90 -5.75 6.19
N SER A 249 12.65 -5.95 5.10
CA SER A 249 12.10 -6.25 3.78
C SER A 249 11.30 -7.55 3.78
N TRP A 250 11.84 -8.62 4.35
CA TRP A 250 11.15 -9.91 4.48
C TRP A 250 9.92 -9.83 5.37
N GLY A 251 9.97 -9.06 6.47
CA GLY A 251 8.81 -8.80 7.31
C GLY A 251 7.65 -8.20 6.50
N TYR A 252 7.91 -7.12 5.76
CA TYR A 252 6.88 -6.51 4.91
C TYR A 252 6.41 -7.43 3.79
N SER A 253 7.34 -8.17 3.15
CA SER A 253 7.02 -9.12 2.10
C SER A 253 6.15 -10.29 2.61
N ALA A 254 6.39 -10.78 3.82
CA ALA A 254 5.59 -11.84 4.44
C ALA A 254 4.19 -11.34 4.81
N LEU A 255 4.09 -10.13 5.37
CA LEU A 255 2.79 -9.50 5.63
C LEU A 255 2.01 -9.30 4.33
N ASP A 256 2.66 -8.83 3.25
CA ASP A 256 2.02 -8.68 1.95
C ASP A 256 1.47 -10.02 1.42
N VAL A 257 2.20 -11.13 1.58
CA VAL A 257 1.71 -12.45 1.18
C VAL A 257 0.43 -12.81 1.92
N ILE A 258 0.39 -12.61 3.24
CA ILE A 258 -0.76 -12.95 4.08
C ILE A 258 -1.93 -12.02 3.76
N THR A 259 -1.75 -10.71 3.86
CA THR A 259 -2.84 -9.74 3.78
C THR A 259 -3.31 -9.46 2.36
N LYS A 260 -2.55 -9.86 1.33
CA LYS A 260 -2.94 -9.71 -0.08
C LYS A 260 -3.32 -11.05 -0.65
N TYR A 261 -2.37 -11.97 -0.85
CA TYR A 261 -2.62 -13.16 -1.66
C TYR A 261 -3.46 -14.19 -0.91
N VAL A 262 -3.16 -14.48 0.36
CA VAL A 262 -3.95 -15.44 1.15
C VAL A 262 -5.37 -14.91 1.36
N VAL A 263 -5.52 -13.66 1.81
CA VAL A 263 -6.85 -13.00 1.93
C VAL A 263 -7.62 -13.02 0.60
N THR A 264 -6.97 -12.69 -0.52
CA THR A 264 -7.58 -12.75 -1.85
C THR A 264 -8.06 -14.16 -2.20
N MET A 265 -7.24 -15.19 -1.94
CA MET A 265 -7.63 -16.56 -2.22
C MET A 265 -8.80 -17.01 -1.36
N LEU A 266 -8.84 -16.64 -0.07
CA LEU A 266 -10.00 -16.93 0.79
C LEU A 266 -11.28 -16.27 0.26
N ILE A 267 -11.19 -15.02 -0.18
CA ILE A 267 -12.33 -14.31 -0.80
C ILE A 267 -12.77 -15.02 -2.09
N MET A 268 -11.84 -15.37 -2.98
CA MET A 268 -12.18 -16.04 -4.24
C MET A 268 -12.79 -17.42 -4.04
N LEU A 269 -12.31 -18.18 -3.05
CA LEU A 269 -12.89 -19.47 -2.70
C LEU A 269 -14.29 -19.33 -2.13
N TYR A 270 -14.53 -18.33 -1.29
CA TYR A 270 -15.87 -18.03 -0.77
C TYR A 270 -16.84 -17.59 -1.88
N LEU A 271 -16.38 -16.77 -2.83
CA LEU A 271 -17.21 -16.30 -3.94
C LEU A 271 -17.51 -17.38 -5.00
N ALA A 272 -16.77 -18.50 -5.03
CA ALA A 272 -16.88 -19.51 -6.08
C ALA A 272 -18.31 -20.07 -6.26
N ASP A 273 -19.08 -20.12 -5.17
CA ASP A 273 -20.46 -20.63 -5.15
C ASP A 273 -21.54 -19.52 -5.20
N GLU A 274 -21.14 -18.25 -5.38
CA GLU A 274 -22.03 -17.07 -5.37
C GLU A 274 -23.06 -17.09 -4.23
N PRO A 275 -22.60 -17.10 -2.95
CA PRO A 275 -23.49 -17.21 -1.79
C PRO A 275 -24.57 -16.14 -1.81
N SER A 276 -25.79 -16.49 -1.41
CA SER A 276 -26.97 -15.62 -1.50
C SER A 276 -26.84 -14.32 -0.69
N GLU A 277 -26.01 -14.32 0.33
CA GLU A 277 -25.68 -13.17 1.17
C GLU A 277 -24.88 -12.11 0.39
N ILE A 278 -24.11 -12.55 -0.60
CA ILE A 278 -23.43 -11.68 -1.55
C ILE A 278 -24.32 -11.42 -2.76
N ALA A 279 -24.91 -12.45 -3.35
CA ALA A 279 -25.66 -12.33 -4.60
C ALA A 279 -26.86 -11.36 -4.44
N GLY A 280 -26.75 -10.20 -5.07
CA GLY A 280 -27.77 -9.15 -5.02
C GLY A 280 -28.65 -9.09 -6.26
N GLY A 281 -28.34 -9.90 -7.28
CA GLY A 281 -28.99 -9.85 -8.58
C GLY A 281 -28.59 -8.62 -9.40
N PRO A 282 -29.18 -8.45 -10.60
CA PRO A 282 -28.76 -7.44 -11.58
C PRO A 282 -29.03 -5.98 -11.17
N GLU A 283 -29.79 -5.76 -10.10
CA GLU A 283 -30.15 -4.43 -9.59
C GLU A 283 -29.09 -3.86 -8.63
N TRP A 284 -28.19 -4.70 -8.10
CA TRP A 284 -27.16 -4.26 -7.18
C TRP A 284 -26.14 -3.35 -7.90
N GLY A 285 -26.05 -2.08 -7.46
CA GLY A 285 -25.17 -1.07 -8.06
C GLY A 285 -25.78 -0.24 -9.21
N ARG A 286 -27.07 -0.39 -9.52
CA ARG A 286 -27.76 0.53 -10.45
C ARG A 286 -28.06 1.86 -9.77
N SER A 287 -27.65 2.97 -10.41
CA SER A 287 -27.81 4.34 -9.90
C SER A 287 -29.26 4.88 -9.92
N THR A 288 -30.24 4.10 -10.41
CA THR A 288 -31.64 4.52 -10.43
C THR A 288 -32.55 3.30 -10.43
N ARG A 289 -33.50 3.22 -9.49
CA ARG A 289 -34.74 2.46 -9.75
C ARG A 289 -35.35 3.14 -10.98
N ALA A 290 -35.52 2.42 -12.08
CA ALA A 290 -36.43 2.87 -13.12
C ALA A 290 -37.76 3.16 -12.42
N ILE A 291 -38.17 4.43 -12.41
CA ILE A 291 -39.55 4.78 -12.07
C ILE A 291 -40.35 4.09 -13.17
N VAL A 292 -40.93 2.94 -12.84
CA VAL A 292 -41.95 2.32 -13.69
C VAL A 292 -43.06 3.35 -13.72
N ALA A 293 -43.21 4.02 -14.86
CA ALA A 293 -44.42 4.79 -15.13
C ALA A 293 -45.58 3.81 -14.95
N THR A 294 -46.41 4.05 -13.95
CA THR A 294 -47.72 3.43 -13.87
C THR A 294 -48.51 3.98 -15.04
N ASP A 295 -48.74 3.16 -16.05
CA ASP A 295 -49.75 3.42 -17.07
C ASP A 295 -51.11 3.36 -16.37
N ASP A 296 -51.60 4.53 -15.93
CA ASP A 296 -53.01 4.82 -15.66
C ASP A 296 -53.60 5.61 -16.83
#